data_AF-A0A428KBB1-F1
#
_entry.id   AF-A0A428KBB1-F1
#
_cell.length_a   1.000
_cell.length_b   1.000
_cell.length_c   1.000
_cell.angle_alpha   90.00
_cell.angle_beta   90.00
_cell.angle_gamma   90.00
#
_symmetry.space_group_name_H-M   'P 1'
#
loop_
_entity.id
_entity.type
_entity.pdbx_description
1 polymer ?
#
loop_
_entity_poly.entity_id
_entity_poly.type
_entity_poly.pdbx_seq_one_letter_code
_entity_poly.pdbx_strand_id
1 'polypeptide(L)'
;MAAKTDTEAPHWTATPAVVHQEYSENSEGINNYVFFSNPLEDASPVLVRATIQSARLAAPVVSYLIPWQNQLGIGWFTCGGNFQFAFGEECTVLFEAIDAAGNRSRPTGRPVPFQAPPRPASYR
;
A
#
# COMPACT_ATOMS: atom_id res chain seq x y z
N MET A 1 -24.67 -5.67 -28.34
CA MET A 1 -23.82 -6.84 -28.03
C MET A 1 -23.52 -6.77 -26.54
N ALA A 2 -23.78 -7.82 -25.76
CA ALA A 2 -23.40 -7.84 -24.35
C ALA A 2 -21.87 -7.90 -24.26
N ALA A 3 -21.25 -7.05 -23.44
CA ALA A 3 -19.82 -7.14 -23.16
C ALA A 3 -19.53 -8.52 -22.54
N LYS A 4 -18.47 -9.18 -23.00
CA LYS A 4 -18.02 -10.45 -22.45
C LYS A 4 -17.66 -10.23 -20.98
N THR A 5 -18.22 -11.03 -20.07
CA THR A 5 -17.89 -10.97 -18.65
C THR A 5 -16.42 -11.32 -18.46
N ASP A 6 -15.69 -10.47 -17.74
CA ASP A 6 -14.33 -10.75 -17.32
C ASP A 6 -14.32 -11.73 -16.15
N THR A 7 -13.54 -12.78 -16.29
CA THR A 7 -13.39 -13.85 -15.29
C THR A 7 -11.93 -14.11 -14.94
N GLU A 8 -11.00 -13.36 -15.53
CA GLU A 8 -9.57 -13.48 -15.26
C GLU A 8 -9.25 -12.62 -14.03
N ALA A 9 -8.49 -13.18 -13.09
CA ALA A 9 -8.13 -12.45 -11.88
C ALA A 9 -6.78 -11.74 -12.06
N PRO A 10 -6.56 -10.59 -11.41
CA PRO A 10 -5.26 -9.94 -11.41
C PRO A 10 -4.16 -10.88 -10.91
N HIS A 11 -2.96 -10.77 -11.48
CA HIS A 11 -1.82 -11.57 -11.04
C HIS A 11 -0.62 -10.72 -10.64
N TRP A 12 0.00 -11.11 -9.54
CA TRP A 12 1.26 -10.54 -9.07
C TRP A 12 2.42 -11.26 -9.77
N THR A 13 3.26 -10.52 -10.49
CA THR A 13 4.48 -11.06 -11.13
C THR A 13 5.66 -11.14 -10.17
N ALA A 14 5.62 -10.38 -9.08
CA ALA A 14 6.57 -10.42 -7.98
C ALA A 14 5.90 -10.01 -6.65
N THR A 15 6.60 -10.20 -5.54
CA THR A 15 6.20 -9.61 -4.26
C THR A 15 6.48 -8.11 -4.27
N PRO A 16 5.50 -7.24 -3.94
CA PRO A 16 5.73 -5.82 -3.71
C PRO A 16 6.88 -5.56 -2.73
N ALA A 17 7.73 -4.59 -3.03
CA ALA A 17 8.87 -4.21 -2.20
C ALA A 17 8.85 -2.71 -1.92
N VAL A 18 9.39 -2.28 -0.78
CA VAL A 18 9.54 -0.85 -0.48
C VAL A 18 10.44 -0.20 -1.53
N VAL A 19 9.95 0.87 -2.16
CA VAL A 19 10.71 1.65 -3.16
C VAL A 19 11.03 3.05 -2.69
N HIS A 20 10.23 3.61 -1.77
CA HIS A 20 10.45 4.94 -1.20
C HIS A 20 9.79 5.03 0.18
N GLN A 21 10.35 5.87 1.03
CA GLN A 21 9.77 6.21 2.33
C GLN A 21 10.12 7.65 2.66
N GLU A 22 9.17 8.38 3.23
CA GLU A 22 9.36 9.79 3.50
C GLU A 22 8.67 10.22 4.78
N TYR A 23 9.43 10.95 5.60
CA TYR A 23 8.88 11.85 6.58
C TYR A 23 9.28 13.28 6.24
N SER A 24 8.31 14.17 6.12
CA SER A 24 8.56 15.60 5.96
C SER A 24 7.48 16.40 6.67
N GLU A 25 7.85 17.56 7.21
CA GLU A 25 6.91 18.54 7.73
C GLU A 25 7.12 19.85 7.00
N ASN A 26 6.04 20.46 6.53
CA ASN A 26 6.06 21.77 5.91
C ASN A 26 4.81 22.57 6.33
N SER A 27 4.64 23.77 5.77
CA SER A 27 3.49 24.62 6.06
C SER A 27 2.14 24.03 5.66
N GLU A 28 2.13 23.02 4.78
CA GLU A 28 0.93 22.38 4.26
C GLU A 28 0.53 21.14 5.09
N GLY A 29 1.48 20.55 5.82
CA GLY A 29 1.22 19.44 6.73
C GLY A 29 2.39 18.48 6.88
N ILE A 30 2.05 17.24 7.23
CA ILE A 30 2.99 16.15 7.47
C ILE A 30 2.85 15.13 6.33
N ASN A 31 3.99 14.73 5.76
CA ASN A 31 4.11 13.48 5.03
C ASN A 31 4.77 12.47 5.95
N ASN A 32 4.18 11.28 6.04
CA ASN A 32 4.70 10.12 6.73
C ASN A 32 4.17 8.88 6.03
N TYR A 33 4.86 8.43 4.99
CA TYR A 33 4.37 7.38 4.11
C TYR A 33 5.48 6.48 3.57
N VAL A 34 5.06 5.31 3.07
CA VAL A 34 5.90 4.31 2.42
C VAL A 34 5.25 3.95 1.08
N PHE A 35 6.03 3.98 0.01
CA PHE A 35 5.64 3.44 -1.29
C PHE A 35 6.21 2.05 -1.51
N PHE A 36 5.36 1.17 -2.02
CA PHE A 36 5.74 -0.15 -2.50
C PHE A 36 5.67 -0.20 -4.02
N SER A 37 6.47 -1.05 -4.65
CA SER A 37 6.30 -1.40 -6.06
C SER A 37 4.96 -2.07 -6.31
N ASN A 38 4.38 -1.88 -7.49
CA ASN A 38 3.17 -2.56 -7.94
C ASN A 38 3.46 -3.52 -9.11
N PRO A 39 4.06 -4.71 -8.87
CA PRO A 39 4.27 -5.72 -9.91
C PRO A 39 2.98 -6.51 -10.21
N LEU A 40 1.89 -5.79 -10.45
CA LEU A 40 0.57 -6.36 -10.73
C LEU A 40 0.27 -6.20 -12.22
N GLU A 41 -0.23 -7.26 -12.83
CA GLU A 41 -0.71 -7.27 -14.20
C GLU A 41 -2.20 -7.63 -14.21
N ASP A 42 -2.97 -6.83 -14.93
CA ASP A 42 -4.39 -7.04 -15.20
C ASP A 42 -4.78 -6.23 -16.45
N ALA A 43 -5.81 -6.67 -17.18
CA ALA A 43 -6.31 -5.94 -18.35
C ALA A 43 -7.18 -4.72 -17.97
N SER A 44 -7.62 -4.64 -16.72
CA SER A 44 -8.54 -3.65 -16.21
C SER A 44 -7.96 -2.86 -15.03
N PRO A 45 -8.57 -1.73 -14.64
CA PRO A 45 -8.20 -1.02 -13.42
C PRO A 45 -8.42 -1.88 -12.17
N VAL A 46 -7.51 -1.77 -11.21
CA VAL A 46 -7.51 -2.56 -9.98
C VAL A 46 -7.56 -1.71 -8.72
N LEU A 47 -8.18 -2.26 -7.68
CA LEU A 47 -8.10 -1.81 -6.29
C LEU A 47 -7.29 -2.81 -5.49
N VAL A 48 -6.33 -2.34 -4.70
CA VAL A 48 -5.48 -3.21 -3.89
C VAL A 48 -5.88 -3.15 -2.43
N ARG A 49 -6.36 -4.26 -1.89
CA ARG A 49 -6.58 -4.42 -0.45
C ARG A 49 -5.23 -4.67 0.25
N ALA A 50 -4.84 -3.75 1.12
CA ALA A 50 -3.68 -3.86 2.00
C ALA A 50 -4.13 -4.21 3.42
N THR A 51 -3.66 -5.35 3.94
CA THR A 51 -3.86 -5.73 5.34
C THR A 51 -2.57 -5.46 6.10
N ILE A 52 -2.58 -4.41 6.91
CA ILE A 52 -1.43 -3.87 7.62
C ILE A 52 -1.44 -4.39 9.06
N GLN A 53 -0.39 -5.08 9.46
CA GLN A 53 -0.15 -5.45 10.84
C GLN A 53 0.94 -4.55 11.41
N SER A 54 0.59 -3.78 12.43
CA SER A 54 1.52 -2.96 13.20
C SER A 54 1.83 -3.64 14.54
N ALA A 55 3.04 -3.48 15.06
CA ALA A 55 3.40 -3.98 16.39
C ALA A 55 2.69 -3.22 17.53
N ARG A 56 2.21 -2.00 17.26
CA ARG A 56 1.53 -1.12 18.22
C ARG A 56 0.04 -1.39 18.33
N LEU A 57 -0.59 -1.84 17.24
CA LEU A 57 -2.03 -2.05 17.16
C LEU A 57 -2.40 -3.50 17.49
N ALA A 58 -3.41 -3.68 18.32
CA ALA A 58 -3.89 -5.01 18.72
C ALA A 58 -4.56 -5.78 17.57
N ALA A 59 -5.07 -5.07 16.55
CA ALA A 59 -5.74 -5.64 15.40
C ALA A 59 -5.13 -5.11 14.10
N PRO A 60 -5.14 -5.91 13.01
CA PRO A 60 -4.70 -5.44 11.71
C PRO A 60 -5.64 -4.34 11.19
N VAL A 61 -5.07 -3.40 10.43
CA VAL A 61 -5.83 -2.38 9.71
C VAL A 61 -5.95 -2.78 8.25
N VAL A 62 -7.17 -2.72 7.71
CA VAL A 62 -7.42 -2.96 6.29
C VAL A 62 -7.58 -1.62 5.59
N SER A 63 -6.86 -1.46 4.49
CA SER A 63 -6.95 -0.29 3.62
C SER A 63 -7.13 -0.72 2.17
N TYR A 64 -7.72 0.15 1.35
CA TYR A 64 -7.88 -0.06 -0.09
C TYR A 64 -7.12 1.03 -0.83
N LEU A 65 -6.18 0.60 -1.67
CA LEU A 65 -5.22 1.45 -2.35
C LEU A 65 -5.55 1.46 -3.84
N ILE A 66 -5.45 2.64 -4.44
CA ILE A 66 -5.47 2.80 -5.89
C ILE A 66 -4.01 2.90 -6.33
N PRO A 67 -3.51 2.01 -7.21
CA PRO A 67 -2.16 2.13 -7.74
C PRO A 67 -1.96 3.47 -8.45
N TRP A 68 -0.86 4.14 -8.17
CA TRP A 68 -0.51 5.42 -8.79
C TRP A 68 0.96 5.38 -9.22
N GLN A 69 1.25 5.75 -10.47
CA GLN A 69 2.60 5.69 -11.04
C GLN A 69 3.32 4.34 -10.80
N ASN A 70 2.56 3.24 -10.90
CA ASN A 70 3.04 1.87 -10.63
C ASN A 70 3.53 1.63 -9.19
N GLN A 71 2.95 2.34 -8.23
CA GLN A 71 3.27 2.26 -6.80
C GLN A 71 2.00 2.13 -5.95
N LEU A 72 2.18 1.59 -4.75
CA LEU A 72 1.16 1.45 -3.72
C LEU A 72 1.57 2.27 -2.49
N GLY A 73 0.78 3.28 -2.14
CA GLY A 73 1.05 4.17 -1.01
C GLY A 73 0.36 3.73 0.27
N ILE A 74 1.11 3.64 1.36
CA ILE A 74 0.56 3.47 2.71
C ILE A 74 1.12 4.57 3.58
N GLY A 75 0.25 5.32 4.25
CA GLY A 75 0.65 6.35 5.19
C GLY A 75 -0.25 7.57 5.19
N TRP A 76 0.30 8.65 5.74
CA TRP A 76 -0.30 9.97 5.76
C TRP A 76 0.46 10.88 4.81
N PHE A 77 -0.26 11.48 3.87
CA PHE A 77 0.25 12.48 2.94
C PHE A 77 -0.34 13.83 3.33
N THR A 78 0.26 14.92 2.87
CA THR A 78 -0.22 16.30 3.12
C THR A 78 -1.74 16.45 2.91
N CYS A 79 -2.31 15.78 1.91
CA CYS A 79 -3.74 15.88 1.56
C CYS A 79 -4.64 14.79 2.18
N GLY A 80 -4.11 13.92 3.03
CA GLY A 80 -4.84 12.82 3.66
C GLY A 80 -4.05 11.52 3.65
N GLY A 81 -4.64 10.47 4.23
CA GLY A 81 -3.93 9.21 4.39
C GLY A 81 -4.85 8.05 4.69
N ASN A 82 -4.27 6.86 4.60
CA ASN A 82 -4.96 5.61 4.79
C ASN A 82 -4.44 4.82 6.01
N PHE A 83 -3.33 5.27 6.59
CA PHE A 83 -2.74 4.72 7.80
C PHE A 83 -1.83 5.78 8.46
N GLN A 84 -1.75 5.80 9.79
CA GLN A 84 -0.87 6.72 10.52
C GLN A 84 0.18 5.93 11.31
N PHE A 85 1.45 6.11 10.95
CA PHE A 85 2.57 5.45 11.59
C PHE A 85 3.06 6.18 12.84
N ALA A 86 3.56 5.42 13.81
CA ALA A 86 4.58 5.91 14.73
C ALA A 86 5.96 5.91 14.05
N PHE A 87 6.87 6.77 14.51
CA PHE A 87 8.22 6.86 13.95
C PHE A 87 9.00 5.54 14.08
N GLY A 88 9.59 5.09 12.97
CA GLY A 88 10.37 3.85 12.96
C GLY A 88 9.56 2.60 13.32
N GLU A 89 8.23 2.67 13.27
CA GLU A 89 7.36 1.55 13.59
C GLU A 89 7.55 0.40 12.61
N GLU A 90 7.80 -0.79 13.15
CA GLU A 90 7.86 -2.02 12.37
C GLU A 90 6.45 -2.52 12.06
N CYS A 91 6.22 -2.79 10.78
CA CYS A 91 4.95 -3.25 10.24
C CYS A 91 5.16 -4.42 9.27
N THR A 92 4.07 -5.14 9.01
CA THR A 92 3.99 -6.01 7.84
C THR A 92 2.72 -5.69 7.05
N VAL A 93 2.74 -5.92 5.74
CA VAL A 93 1.57 -5.74 4.89
C VAL A 93 1.37 -6.93 3.95
N LEU A 94 0.13 -7.39 3.82
CA LEU A 94 -0.27 -8.35 2.81
C LEU A 94 -1.17 -7.67 1.77
N PHE A 95 -0.89 -7.89 0.49
CA PHE A 95 -1.64 -7.31 -0.62
C PHE A 95 -2.51 -8.35 -1.33
N GLU A 96 -3.73 -7.96 -1.67
CA GLU A 96 -4.67 -8.68 -2.54
C GLU A 96 -5.22 -7.67 -3.56
N ALA A 97 -5.21 -7.99 -4.84
CA ALA A 97 -5.77 -7.12 -5.88
C ALA A 97 -7.19 -7.56 -6.24
N ILE A 98 -8.03 -6.58 -6.57
CA ILE A 98 -9.43 -6.74 -6.96
C ILE A 98 -9.64 -5.94 -8.24
N ASP A 99 -10.09 -6.58 -9.30
CA ASP A 99 -10.34 -5.92 -10.58
C ASP A 99 -11.71 -5.22 -10.62
N ALA A 100 -12.02 -4.57 -11.75
CA ALA A 100 -13.30 -3.89 -11.95
C ALA A 100 -14.51 -4.83 -12.04
N ALA A 101 -14.30 -6.11 -12.34
CA ALA A 101 -15.33 -7.15 -12.38
C ALA A 101 -15.54 -7.84 -11.01
N GLY A 102 -14.68 -7.56 -10.03
CA GLY A 102 -14.68 -8.16 -8.71
C GLY A 102 -13.87 -9.46 -8.59
N ASN A 103 -13.12 -9.85 -9.62
CA ASN A 103 -12.19 -10.97 -9.54
C ASN A 103 -11.02 -10.59 -8.61
N ARG A 104 -10.52 -11.59 -7.87
CA ARG A 104 -9.52 -11.38 -6.82
C ARG A 104 -8.25 -12.15 -7.11
N SER A 105 -7.12 -11.48 -6.98
CA SER A 105 -5.82 -12.15 -7.01
C SER A 105 -5.69 -13.09 -5.81
N ARG A 106 -4.77 -14.05 -5.92
CA ARG A 106 -4.19 -14.63 -4.70
C ARG A 106 -3.43 -13.52 -3.95
N PRO A 107 -3.42 -13.52 -2.61
CA PRO A 107 -2.56 -12.61 -1.87
C PRO A 107 -1.09 -12.87 -2.22
N THR A 108 -0.20 -11.89 -1.98
CA THR A 108 1.25 -11.95 -2.27
C THR A 108 2.03 -13.03 -1.49
N GLY A 109 1.34 -13.97 -0.86
CA GLY A 109 1.88 -15.12 -0.13
C GLY A 109 2.26 -14.74 1.30
N ARG A 110 3.42 -14.11 1.46
CA ARG A 110 3.93 -13.70 2.78
C ARG A 110 3.71 -12.20 3.01
N PRO A 111 3.41 -11.78 4.25
CA PRO A 111 3.41 -10.36 4.60
C PRO A 111 4.79 -9.74 4.32
N VAL A 112 4.80 -8.60 3.64
CA VAL A 112 6.00 -7.82 3.34
C VAL A 112 6.35 -7.00 4.57
N PRO A 113 7.52 -7.23 5.20
CA PRO A 113 7.96 -6.40 6.31
C PRO A 113 8.39 -5.02 5.79
N PHE A 114 8.11 -3.99 6.57
CA PHE A 114 8.58 -2.64 6.30
C PHE A 114 8.62 -1.82 7.59
N GLN A 115 9.43 -0.76 7.57
CA GLN A 115 9.53 0.18 8.68
C GLN A 115 8.95 1.52 8.25
N ALA A 116 8.19 2.16 9.13
CA ALA A 116 7.79 3.54 8.93
C ALA A 116 9.02 4.47 8.89
N PRO A 117 8.94 5.61 8.19
CA PRO A 117 9.98 6.62 8.19
C PRO A 117 10.51 6.94 9.61
N PRO A 118 11.84 7.04 9.79
CA PRO A 118 12.42 7.40 11.08
C PRO A 118 12.09 8.85 11.41
N ARG A 119 12.20 9.19 12.70
CA ARG A 119 12.11 10.60 13.12
C ARG A 119 13.20 11.41 12.41
N PRO A 120 12.90 12.61 11.87
CA PRO A 120 13.92 13.50 11.32
C PRO A 120 15.00 13.77 12.35
N ALA A 121 16.27 13.71 11.93
CA ALA A 121 17.34 14.29 12.73
C ALA A 121 17.04 15.78 12.85
N SER A 122 16.78 16.26 14.06
CA SER A 122 16.59 17.68 14.32
C SER A 122 17.79 18.45 13.77
N TYR A 123 17.56 19.51 12.98
CA TYR A 123 18.59 20.51 12.73
C TYR A 123 19.06 21.02 14.10
N ARG A 124 20.34 20.80 14.40
CA ARG A 124 21.02 21.39 15.55
C ARG A 124 21.29 22.86 15.28
#